data_AF-A0A1Q5X031-F1
#
_entry.id   AF-A0A1Q5X031-F1
#
_cell.length_a   1.000
_cell.length_b   1.000
_cell.length_c   1.000
_cell.angle_alpha   90.00
_cell.angle_beta   90.00
_cell.angle_gamma   90.00
#
_symmetry.space_group_name_H-M   'P 1'
#
loop_
_entity.id
_entity.type
_entity.pdbx_description
1 polymer ?
#
loop_
_entity_poly.entity_id
_entity_poly.type
_entity_poly.pdbx_seq_one_letter_code
_entity_poly.pdbx_strand_id
1 'polypeptide(L)'
;MITIALTKKLFELSALVEEQDNEEEAEFYKWHANVFRMARKNNINQLFVQSLIENLRADEFSDSKITEYVSKADAIKFTKTYSRSVLGSMTDMVKMTGFLISDYPPHAMNIIALNQKNNRCPLVKLSSFPERLMKEALGLH
;
A
#
# COMPACT_ATOMS: atom_id res chain seq x y z
N MET A 1 -13.20 -7.59 -3.72
CA MET A 1 -12.23 -7.43 -4.81
C MET A 1 -11.37 -6.21 -4.48
N ILE A 2 -10.06 -6.23 -4.75
CA ILE A 2 -9.18 -5.08 -4.47
C ILE A 2 -8.75 -4.46 -5.78
N THR A 3 -9.01 -3.18 -5.99
CA THR A 3 -8.40 -2.43 -7.10
C THR A 3 -7.12 -1.75 -6.61
N ILE A 4 -5.98 -2.06 -7.23
CA ILE A 4 -4.72 -1.34 -7.05
C ILE A 4 -4.50 -0.43 -8.25
N ALA A 5 -4.57 0.87 -8.01
CA ALA A 5 -4.30 1.87 -9.03
C ALA A 5 -2.80 2.21 -9.06
N LEU A 6 -2.18 2.03 -10.24
CA LEU A 6 -0.76 2.25 -10.47
C LEU A 6 -0.52 3.57 -11.22
N THR A 7 0.67 4.13 -11.08
CA THR A 7 1.12 5.18 -12.00
C THR A 7 1.23 4.60 -13.42
N LYS A 8 0.97 5.40 -14.44
CA LYS A 8 1.09 4.99 -15.86
C LYS A 8 2.42 4.30 -16.14
N LYS A 9 3.53 4.89 -15.68
CA LYS A 9 4.89 4.36 -15.85
C LYS A 9 5.06 2.97 -15.21
N LEU A 10 4.54 2.77 -13.99
CA LEU A 10 4.65 1.47 -13.33
C LEU A 10 3.81 0.41 -14.04
N PHE A 11 2.57 0.76 -14.41
CA PHE A 11 1.65 -0.12 -15.12
C PHE A 11 2.26 -0.66 -16.42
N GLU A 12 2.83 0.23 -17.24
CA GLU A 12 3.49 -0.11 -18.51
C GLU A 12 4.71 -1.03 -18.32
N LEU A 13 5.42 -0.90 -17.19
CA LEU A 13 6.61 -1.73 -16.89
C LEU A 13 6.27 -3.13 -16.34
N SER A 14 5.03 -3.31 -15.85
CA SER A 14 4.57 -4.50 -15.13
C SER A 14 3.87 -5.56 -15.97
N ALA A 15 3.65 -5.32 -17.28
CA ALA A 15 2.97 -6.24 -18.20
C ALA A 15 1.58 -6.72 -17.71
N LEU A 16 0.90 -5.90 -16.91
CA LEU A 16 -0.42 -6.19 -16.34
C LEU A 16 -1.53 -5.88 -17.37
N VAL A 17 -2.64 -6.61 -17.27
CA VAL A 17 -3.85 -6.33 -18.06
C VAL A 17 -4.65 -5.26 -17.34
N GLU A 18 -5.07 -4.21 -18.06
CA GLU A 18 -5.83 -3.11 -17.46
C GLU A 18 -7.28 -3.56 -17.29
N GLU A 19 -7.74 -3.54 -16.04
CA GLU A 19 -9.11 -3.90 -15.71
C GLU A 19 -9.93 -2.64 -15.41
N GLN A 20 -11.22 -2.66 -15.78
CA GLN A 20 -12.15 -1.57 -15.47
C GLN A 20 -12.38 -1.51 -13.95
N ASP A 21 -12.18 -0.31 -13.40
CA ASP A 21 -12.46 -0.01 -12.00
C ASP A 21 -13.92 0.43 -11.86
N ASN A 22 -14.69 -0.32 -11.07
CA ASN A 22 -16.04 0.08 -10.67
C ASN A 22 -15.89 0.79 -9.32
N GLU A 23 -16.02 2.12 -9.31
CA GLU A 23 -15.68 3.00 -8.19
C GLU A 23 -16.41 2.70 -6.85
N GLU A 24 -17.43 1.85 -6.86
CA GLU A 24 -18.33 1.61 -5.72
C GLU A 24 -17.76 0.75 -4.58
N GLU A 25 -16.71 -0.07 -4.79
CA GLU A 25 -16.17 -0.96 -3.72
C GLU A 25 -14.91 -0.41 -3.00
N ALA A 26 -14.38 0.74 -3.41
CA ALA A 26 -12.97 1.07 -3.18
C ALA A 26 -12.65 1.83 -1.89
N GLU A 27 -13.61 2.17 -1.02
CA GLU A 27 -13.31 3.03 0.14
C GLU A 27 -12.46 2.33 1.21
N PHE A 28 -12.62 1.01 1.37
CA PHE A 28 -11.94 0.22 2.41
C PHE A 28 -10.42 0.04 2.17
N TYR A 29 -9.94 0.17 0.92
CA TYR A 29 -8.54 -0.15 0.55
C TYR A 29 -7.66 1.09 0.29
N LYS A 30 -8.15 2.29 0.63
CA LYS A 30 -7.46 3.57 0.36
C LYS A 30 -6.33 3.90 1.35
N TRP A 31 -6.04 3.04 2.32
CA TRP A 31 -5.39 3.45 3.57
C TRP A 31 -3.98 2.92 3.82
N HIS A 32 -3.27 2.39 2.82
CA HIS A 32 -1.91 1.85 3.03
C HIS A 32 -0.80 2.58 2.28
N ALA A 33 0.22 3.03 3.02
CA ALA A 33 1.44 3.65 2.52
C ALA A 33 2.64 2.72 2.73
N ASN A 34 2.69 1.59 2.02
CA ASN A 34 3.74 0.59 2.19
C ASN A 34 4.82 0.68 1.11
N VAL A 35 6.08 0.56 1.53
CA VAL A 35 7.26 0.37 0.71
C VAL A 35 7.66 -1.10 0.79
N PHE A 36 7.97 -1.70 -0.34
CA PHE A 36 8.48 -3.08 -0.43
C PHE A 36 9.58 -3.17 -1.48
N ARG A 37 10.51 -4.11 -1.26
CA ARG A 37 11.62 -4.34 -2.19
C ARG A 37 11.18 -5.33 -3.27
N MET A 38 11.22 -4.91 -4.52
CA MET A 38 10.97 -5.79 -5.67
C MET A 38 12.24 -6.58 -6.04
N ALA A 39 12.23 -7.90 -5.82
CA ALA A 39 13.29 -8.80 -6.29
C ALA A 39 12.85 -9.53 -7.58
N ARG A 40 13.22 -8.97 -8.75
CA ARG A 40 12.91 -9.45 -10.12
C ARG A 40 11.41 -9.58 -10.44
N LYS A 41 11.06 -9.31 -11.71
CA LYS A 41 9.74 -8.84 -12.20
C LYS A 41 8.53 -9.79 -12.07
N ASN A 42 8.62 -10.99 -11.50
CA ASN A 42 7.70 -12.05 -11.92
C ASN A 42 6.48 -12.33 -11.02
N ASN A 43 6.27 -11.65 -9.88
CA ASN A 43 4.99 -11.81 -9.15
C ASN A 43 4.65 -10.64 -8.22
N ILE A 44 4.24 -9.49 -8.79
CA ILE A 44 3.86 -8.29 -8.02
C ILE A 44 2.69 -8.59 -7.06
N ASN A 45 1.72 -9.42 -7.48
CA ASN A 45 0.59 -9.83 -6.64
C ASN A 45 1.04 -10.51 -5.36
N GLN A 46 1.81 -11.59 -5.50
CA GLN A 46 2.28 -12.37 -4.35
C GLN A 46 3.17 -11.52 -3.44
N LEU A 47 4.04 -10.68 -4.01
CA LEU A 47 4.89 -9.79 -3.24
C LEU A 47 4.07 -8.77 -2.43
N PHE A 48 3.04 -8.17 -3.06
CA PHE A 48 2.16 -7.20 -2.41
C PHE A 48 1.40 -7.85 -1.26
N VAL A 49 0.74 -8.99 -1.49
CA VAL A 49 -0.04 -9.69 -0.47
C VAL A 49 0.84 -10.13 0.69
N GLN A 50 2.02 -10.70 0.41
CA GLN A 50 2.97 -11.10 1.45
C GLN A 50 3.42 -9.91 2.29
N SER A 51 3.80 -8.80 1.65
CA SER A 51 4.21 -7.58 2.36
C SER A 51 3.06 -6.99 3.18
N LEU A 52 1.82 -7.03 2.67
CA LEU A 52 0.64 -6.55 3.38
C LEU A 52 0.40 -7.36 4.66
N ILE A 53 0.47 -8.69 4.58
CA ILE A 53 0.35 -9.58 5.76
C ILE A 53 1.43 -9.26 6.79
N GLU A 54 2.68 -9.11 6.37
CA GLU A 54 3.79 -8.81 7.28
C GLU A 54 3.61 -7.48 8.01
N ASN A 55 3.16 -6.44 7.30
CA ASN A 55 2.88 -5.14 7.91
C ASN A 55 1.70 -5.20 8.88
N LEU A 56 0.60 -5.87 8.52
CA LEU A 56 -0.57 -6.01 9.40
C LEU A 56 -0.23 -6.82 10.67
N ARG A 57 0.58 -7.87 10.56
CA ARG A 57 1.07 -8.58 11.74
C ARG A 57 1.92 -7.70 12.64
N ALA A 58 2.78 -6.86 12.05
CA ALA A 58 3.59 -5.91 12.79
C ALA A 58 2.77 -4.80 13.48
N ASP A 59 1.59 -4.50 12.94
CA ASP A 59 0.60 -3.59 13.54
C ASP A 59 -0.36 -4.31 14.52
N GLU A 60 -0.01 -5.54 14.92
CA GLU A 60 -0.69 -6.34 15.96
C GLU A 60 -2.12 -6.78 15.60
N PHE A 61 -2.47 -6.83 14.32
CA PHE A 61 -3.73 -7.43 13.87
C PHE A 61 -3.70 -8.95 14.06
N SER A 62 -4.81 -9.53 14.53
CA SER A 62 -4.95 -10.99 14.68
C SER A 62 -4.93 -11.69 13.31
N ASP A 63 -4.30 -12.85 13.22
CA ASP A 63 -4.24 -13.65 11.98
C ASP A 63 -5.63 -13.91 11.38
N SER A 64 -6.67 -14.15 12.20
CA SER A 64 -8.05 -14.33 11.70
C SER A 64 -8.56 -13.13 10.90
N LYS A 65 -8.35 -11.90 11.39
CA LYS A 65 -8.73 -10.66 10.69
C LYS A 65 -7.90 -10.45 9.43
N ILE A 66 -6.61 -10.77 9.48
CA ILE A 66 -5.72 -10.67 8.33
C ILE A 66 -6.15 -11.64 7.24
N THR A 67 -6.45 -12.90 7.58
CA THR A 67 -6.95 -13.89 6.62
C THR A 67 -8.28 -13.48 6.02
N GLU A 68 -9.22 -12.98 6.82
CA GLU A 68 -10.49 -12.46 6.30
C GLU A 68 -10.23 -11.32 5.29
N TYR A 69 -9.37 -10.36 5.64
CA TYR A 69 -9.01 -9.23 4.79
C TYR A 69 -8.33 -9.67 3.48
N VAL A 70 -7.35 -10.57 3.57
CA VAL A 70 -6.58 -11.05 2.42
C VAL A 70 -7.38 -11.98 1.51
N SER A 71 -8.35 -12.73 2.04
CA SER A 71 -9.24 -13.55 1.18
C SER A 71 -10.04 -12.68 0.19
N LYS A 72 -10.32 -11.42 0.53
CA LYS A 72 -10.92 -10.43 -0.38
C LYS A 72 -9.92 -9.88 -1.40
N ALA A 73 -8.62 -10.04 -1.13
CA ALA A 73 -7.50 -9.65 -1.97
C ALA A 73 -7.16 -10.68 -3.05
N ASP A 74 -7.60 -11.94 -2.98
CA ASP A 74 -7.27 -12.95 -4.02
C ASP A 74 -7.78 -12.57 -5.43
N ALA A 75 -8.69 -11.59 -5.53
CA ALA A 75 -9.05 -10.91 -6.76
C ALA A 75 -8.49 -9.47 -6.78
N ILE A 76 -7.17 -9.31 -6.94
CA ILE A 76 -6.54 -8.00 -7.18
C ILE A 76 -6.69 -7.62 -8.65
N LYS A 77 -7.35 -6.49 -8.90
CA LYS A 77 -7.36 -5.82 -10.19
C LYS A 77 -6.30 -4.73 -10.24
N PHE A 78 -5.63 -4.60 -11.38
CA PHE A 78 -4.73 -3.49 -11.61
C PHE A 78 -5.32 -2.52 -12.62
N THR A 79 -5.26 -1.24 -12.26
CA THR A 79 -5.70 -0.14 -13.13
C THR A 79 -4.67 0.98 -13.14
N LYS A 80 -4.83 1.96 -14.04
CA LYS A 80 -4.06 3.20 -14.03
C LYS A 80 -4.83 4.26 -13.26
N THR A 81 -4.16 5.00 -12.38
CA THR A 81 -4.77 6.22 -11.81
C THR A 81 -4.47 7.43 -12.70
N TYR A 82 -5.51 8.20 -12.99
CA TYR A 82 -5.42 9.53 -13.63
C TYR A 82 -5.68 10.67 -12.65
N SER A 83 -5.94 10.35 -11.38
CA SER A 83 -6.19 11.36 -10.34
C SER A 83 -4.91 12.10 -10.00
N ARG A 84 -4.80 13.36 -10.45
CA ARG A 84 -3.65 14.25 -10.15
C ARG A 84 -3.35 14.34 -8.66
N SER A 85 -4.40 14.32 -7.85
CA SER A 85 -4.30 14.41 -6.41
C SER A 85 -3.80 13.12 -5.73
N VAL A 86 -4.11 11.95 -6.28
CA VAL A 86 -3.50 10.67 -5.87
C VAL A 86 -2.04 10.63 -6.30
N LEU A 87 -1.74 11.00 -7.55
CA LEU A 87 -0.37 11.07 -8.07
C LEU A 87 0.51 12.05 -7.27
N GLY A 88 -0.05 13.18 -6.84
CA GLY A 88 0.63 14.12 -5.94
C GLY A 88 0.96 13.47 -4.60
N SER A 89 -0.02 12.80 -3.97
CA SER A 89 0.18 12.09 -2.70
C SER A 89 1.24 10.99 -2.80
N MET A 90 1.26 10.23 -3.90
CA MET A 90 2.31 9.23 -4.16
C MET A 90 3.70 9.87 -4.28
N THR A 91 3.78 11.03 -4.94
CA THR A 91 5.04 11.78 -5.06
C THR A 91 5.53 12.27 -3.70
N ASP A 92 4.63 12.76 -2.87
CA ASP A 92 4.95 13.22 -1.51
C ASP A 92 5.43 12.05 -0.64
N MET A 93 4.82 10.88 -0.74
CA MET A 93 5.28 9.67 -0.04
C MET A 93 6.70 9.26 -0.44
N VAL A 94 7.06 9.34 -1.72
CA VAL A 94 8.41 9.03 -2.19
C VAL A 94 9.42 9.99 -1.56
N LYS A 95 9.12 11.29 -1.50
CA LYS A 95 9.99 12.30 -0.86
C LYS A 95 10.10 12.09 0.64
N MET A 96 8.97 11.83 1.31
CA MET A 96 8.92 11.56 2.75
C MET A 96 9.75 10.32 3.12
N THR A 97 9.57 9.24 2.36
CA THR A 97 10.37 8.02 2.51
C THR A 97 11.84 8.32 2.30
N GLY A 98 12.20 9.07 1.26
CA GLY A 98 13.57 9.52 1.00
C GLY A 98 14.20 10.27 2.18
N PHE A 99 13.43 11.14 2.83
CA PHE A 99 13.85 11.82 4.04
C PHE A 99 14.05 10.85 5.22
N LEU A 100 13.07 9.97 5.47
CA LEU A 100 13.13 9.00 6.58
C LEU A 100 14.34 8.06 6.48
N ILE A 101 14.75 7.71 5.25
CA ILE A 101 15.88 6.81 5.02
C ILE A 101 17.21 7.55 4.87
N SER A 102 17.22 8.89 4.80
CA SER A 102 18.42 9.68 4.49
C SER A 102 19.54 9.51 5.53
N ASP A 103 19.17 9.26 6.78
CA ASP A 103 20.10 9.02 7.89
C ASP A 103 20.56 7.56 8.00
N TYR A 104 20.09 6.66 7.12
CA TYR A 104 20.32 5.23 7.21
C TYR A 104 21.24 4.72 6.09
N PRO A 105 22.21 3.85 6.39
CA PRO A 105 22.94 3.11 5.36
C PRO A 105 21.97 2.29 4.46
N PRO A 106 22.27 2.09 3.16
CA PRO A 106 21.39 1.43 2.17
C PRO A 106 20.87 0.03 2.54
N HIS A 107 21.43 -0.61 3.57
CA HIS A 107 21.10 -1.96 4.02
C HIS A 107 20.71 -2.04 5.50
N ALA A 108 20.67 -0.92 6.22
CA ALA A 108 20.44 -0.92 7.68
C ALA A 108 18.96 -0.76 8.05
N MET A 109 18.14 -0.18 7.17
CA MET A 109 16.77 0.12 7.52
C MET A 109 15.85 -1.11 7.40
N ASN A 110 15.15 -1.40 8.48
CA ASN A 110 14.06 -2.38 8.52
C ASN A 110 12.83 -1.83 7.78
N ILE A 111 12.39 -2.53 6.72
CA ILE A 111 11.26 -2.12 5.87
C ILE A 111 9.95 -2.03 6.67
N ILE A 112 9.73 -2.93 7.64
CA ILE A 112 8.54 -2.90 8.49
C ILE A 112 8.52 -1.62 9.33
N ALA A 113 9.66 -1.28 9.96
CA ALA A 113 9.77 -0.05 10.75
C ALA A 113 9.60 1.21 9.88
N LEU A 114 10.07 1.18 8.62
CA LEU A 114 9.85 2.26 7.67
C LEU A 114 8.36 2.40 7.32
N ASN A 115 7.66 1.30 7.06
CA ASN A 115 6.23 1.32 6.75
C ASN A 115 5.40 1.84 7.92
N GLN A 116 5.73 1.45 9.16
CA GLN A 116 5.09 2.00 10.36
C GLN A 116 5.28 3.52 10.47
N LYS A 117 6.48 4.04 10.16
CA LYS A 117 6.74 5.48 10.11
C LYS A 117 5.95 6.17 8.99
N ASN A 118 5.96 5.59 7.78
CA ASN A 118 5.22 6.11 6.64
C ASN A 118 3.70 6.14 6.87
N ASN A 119 3.15 5.13 7.54
CA ASN A 119 1.72 5.06 7.88
C ASN A 119 1.32 6.09 8.97
N ARG A 120 2.29 6.80 9.58
CA ARG A 120 2.10 7.96 10.46
C ARG A 120 2.39 9.30 9.78
N CYS A 121 2.65 9.31 8.48
CA CYS A 121 2.75 10.53 7.70
C CYS A 121 1.36 10.95 7.20
N PRO A 122 1.00 12.24 7.32
CA PRO A 122 -0.28 12.71 6.83
C PRO A 122 -0.28 12.67 5.29
N LEU A 123 -1.33 12.09 4.70
CA LEU A 123 -1.56 12.12 3.27
C LEU A 123 -2.73 13.05 2.99
N VAL A 124 -2.54 14.02 2.09
CA VAL A 124 -3.53 15.09 1.79
C VAL A 124 -4.91 14.52 1.43
N LYS A 125 -4.96 13.32 0.86
CA LYS A 125 -6.20 12.67 0.46
C LYS A 125 -6.95 11.96 1.57
N LEU A 126 -6.32 11.75 2.71
CA LEU A 126 -6.91 11.02 3.82
C LEU A 126 -7.34 12.02 4.89
N SER A 127 -8.44 11.70 5.56
CA SER A 127 -8.94 12.49 6.70
C SER A 127 -8.08 12.32 7.96
N SER A 128 -7.22 11.30 8.00
CA SER A 128 -6.33 10.97 9.10
C SER A 128 -5.09 10.21 8.62
N PHE A 129 -4.30 9.71 9.58
CA PHE A 129 -3.13 8.88 9.27
C PHE A 129 -3.54 7.53 8.69
N PRO A 130 -2.81 7.01 7.66
CA PRO A 130 -3.03 5.68 7.11
C PRO A 130 -3.19 4.58 8.17
N GLU A 131 -2.30 4.54 9.17
CA GLU A 131 -2.34 3.56 10.28
C GLU A 131 -3.69 3.60 11.01
N ARG A 132 -4.16 4.79 11.37
CA ARG A 132 -5.38 4.96 12.17
C ARG A 132 -6.61 4.51 11.39
N LEU A 133 -6.70 4.94 10.13
CA LEU A 133 -7.83 4.59 9.28
C LEU A 133 -7.87 3.09 9.01
N MET A 134 -6.71 2.43 8.91
CA MET A 134 -6.67 0.98 8.79
C MET A 134 -7.10 0.25 10.06
N LYS A 135 -6.66 0.75 11.24
CA LYS A 135 -7.11 0.21 12.53
C LYS A 135 -8.62 0.34 12.68
N GLU A 136 -9.18 1.50 12.40
CA GLU A 136 -10.63 1.74 12.41
C GLU A 136 -11.37 0.80 11.45
N ALA A 137 -10.89 0.69 10.20
CA ALA A 137 -11.47 -0.18 9.17
C ALA A 137 -11.49 -1.66 9.58
N LEU A 138 -10.44 -2.13 10.26
CA LEU A 138 -10.33 -3.50 10.75
C LEU A 138 -10.86 -3.69 12.19
N GLY A 139 -11.54 -2.69 12.76
CA GLY A 139 -12.17 -2.77 14.08
C GLY A 139 -11.18 -2.91 15.23
N LEU A 140 -10.03 -2.23 15.14
CA LEU A 140 -9.17 -1.89 16.27
C LEU A 140 -9.40 -0.41 16.61
N HIS A 141 -9.77 -0.14 17.86
CA HIS A 141 -9.96 1.22 18.38
C HIS A 141 -8.71 1.68 19.13
#